data_AF-A0A0P9CZ15-F1
#
_entry.id   AF-A0A0P9CZ15-F1
#
_cell.length_a   1.000
_cell.length_b   1.000
_cell.length_c   1.000
_cell.angle_alpha   90.00
_cell.angle_beta   90.00
_cell.angle_gamma   90.00
#
_symmetry.space_group_name_H-M   'P 1'
#
loop_
_entity.id
_entity.type
_entity.pdbx_description
1 polymer ?
#
loop_
_entity_poly.entity_id
_entity_poly.type
_entity_poly.pdbx_seq_one_letter_code
_entity_poly.pdbx_strand_id
1 'polypeptide(L)'
;MYPFHPLTAHLPIGLLLGNAALTALYLRRGDRAYETSAFHCLWLGWLGALLAVALGVFDAARFVLGAGVSGSTLAWVNAHALVGAAILVVYWQAWQMRRRAPGILDDLQARRGYLVRLGLGVALLVLDGWLGGHLVYSLRLGVAP
;
A
#
# COMPACT_ATOMS: atom_id res chain seq x y z
N MET A 1 -10.07 5.16 22.97
CA MET A 1 -9.05 5.90 22.18
C MET A 1 -9.28 5.61 20.71
N TYR A 2 -9.09 6.59 19.83
CA TYR A 2 -9.26 6.41 18.39
C TYR A 2 -8.10 5.59 17.78
N PRO A 3 -8.38 4.66 16.85
CA PRO A 3 -7.36 3.92 16.12
C PRO A 3 -6.67 4.84 15.10
N PHE A 4 -5.35 4.77 15.02
CA PHE A 4 -4.56 5.63 14.15
C PHE A 4 -4.43 5.05 12.74
N HIS A 5 -4.37 3.72 12.62
CA HIS A 5 -4.15 3.04 11.35
C HIS A 5 -5.25 3.29 10.29
N PRO A 6 -6.56 3.19 10.60
CA PRO A 6 -7.60 3.45 9.59
C PRO A 6 -7.55 4.86 9.01
N LEU A 7 -7.21 5.87 9.83
CA LEU A 7 -7.10 7.26 9.37
C LEU A 7 -5.91 7.47 8.43
N THR A 8 -4.83 6.73 8.65
CA THR A 8 -3.56 6.93 7.92
C THR A 8 -3.40 6.04 6.71
N ALA A 9 -4.20 4.98 6.56
CA ALA A 9 -4.13 4.05 5.43
C ALA A 9 -4.69 4.63 4.11
N HIS A 10 -5.68 5.53 4.16
CA HIS A 10 -6.38 6.00 2.95
C HIS A 10 -5.49 6.83 2.02
N LEU A 11 -4.69 7.74 2.59
CA LEU A 11 -3.80 8.60 1.81
C LEU A 11 -2.77 7.80 0.98
N PRO A 12 -1.98 6.87 1.56
CA PRO A 12 -1.04 6.07 0.77
C PRO A 12 -1.75 5.18 -0.25
N ILE A 13 -2.93 4.62 0.06
CA ILE A 13 -3.73 3.87 -0.92
C ILE A 13 -4.05 4.76 -2.14
N GLY A 14 -4.60 5.96 -1.90
CA GLY A 14 -4.94 6.91 -2.96
C GLY A 14 -3.72 7.31 -3.80
N LEU A 15 -2.58 7.57 -3.15
CA LEU A 15 -1.34 7.91 -3.85
C LEU A 15 -0.81 6.74 -4.70
N LEU A 16 -0.79 5.52 -4.17
CA LEU A 16 -0.27 4.36 -4.90
C LEU A 16 -1.20 3.93 -6.06
N LEU A 17 -2.53 4.02 -5.88
CA LEU A 17 -3.48 3.88 -6.98
C LEU A 17 -3.34 5.00 -8.01
N GLY A 18 -3.14 6.24 -7.54
CA GLY A 18 -2.84 7.40 -8.38
C GLY A 18 -1.57 7.20 -9.21
N ASN A 19 -0.52 6.61 -8.63
CA ASN A 19 0.69 6.24 -9.36
C ASN A 19 0.39 5.29 -10.52
N ALA A 20 -0.40 4.24 -10.30
CA ALA A 20 -0.78 3.31 -11.36
C ALA A 20 -1.60 3.99 -12.46
N ALA A 21 -2.62 4.79 -12.08
CA ALA A 21 -3.47 5.51 -13.02
C ALA A 21 -2.70 6.54 -13.86
N LEU A 22 -1.84 7.34 -13.23
CA LEU A 22 -1.01 8.33 -13.91
C LEU A 22 0.05 7.66 -14.80
N THR A 23 0.60 6.51 -14.40
CA THR A 23 1.48 5.71 -15.26
C THR A 23 0.74 5.25 -16.52
N ALA A 24 -0.49 4.77 -16.40
CA ALA A 24 -1.30 4.37 -17.56
C ALA A 24 -1.63 5.56 -18.46
N LEU A 25 -1.93 6.73 -17.89
CA LEU A 25 -2.15 7.97 -18.62
C LEU A 25 -0.90 8.41 -19.38
N TYR A 26 0.28 8.35 -18.74
CA TYR A 26 1.55 8.62 -19.41
C TYR A 26 1.75 7.71 -20.62
N LEU A 27 1.59 6.40 -20.45
CA LEU A 27 1.78 5.43 -21.55
C LEU A 27 0.78 5.62 -22.69
N ARG A 28 -0.40 6.18 -22.43
CA ARG A 28 -1.42 6.48 -23.44
C ARG A 28 -1.20 7.83 -24.13
N ARG A 29 -0.74 8.84 -23.40
CA ARG A 29 -0.72 10.25 -23.86
C ARG A 29 0.67 10.76 -24.23
N GLY A 30 1.73 10.16 -23.69
CA GLY A 30 3.11 10.61 -23.86
C GLY A 30 3.48 11.88 -23.10
N ASP A 31 2.55 12.49 -22.35
CA ASP A 31 2.79 13.72 -21.60
C ASP A 31 3.59 13.46 -20.32
N ARG A 32 4.80 14.03 -20.26
CA ARG A 32 5.76 13.89 -19.15
C ARG A 32 5.23 14.42 -17.81
N ALA A 33 4.23 15.30 -17.80
CA ALA A 33 3.58 15.73 -16.58
C ALA A 33 2.99 14.54 -15.81
N TYR A 34 2.32 13.60 -16.51
CA TYR A 34 1.77 12.39 -15.88
C TYR A 34 2.87 11.46 -15.34
N GLU A 35 4.01 11.37 -16.03
CA GLU A 35 5.14 10.56 -15.58
C GLU A 35 5.73 11.12 -14.28
N THR A 36 5.93 12.43 -14.25
CA THR A 36 6.42 13.15 -13.06
C THR A 36 5.45 13.00 -11.90
N SER A 37 4.15 13.25 -12.11
CA SER A 37 3.14 13.08 -11.06
C SER A 37 3.06 11.63 -10.58
N ALA A 38 3.13 10.64 -11.47
CA ALA A 38 3.16 9.23 -11.11
C ALA A 38 4.35 8.92 -10.20
N PHE A 39 5.54 9.44 -10.50
CA PHE A 39 6.72 9.25 -9.67
C PHE A 39 6.53 9.83 -8.26
N HIS A 40 5.96 11.03 -8.13
CA HIS A 40 5.68 11.64 -6.82
C HIS A 40 4.68 10.82 -6.02
N CYS A 41 3.59 10.39 -6.66
CA CYS A 41 2.61 9.49 -6.07
C CYS A 41 3.24 8.17 -5.56
N LEU A 42 4.22 7.63 -6.29
CA LEU A 42 4.90 6.38 -5.91
C LEU A 42 5.68 6.53 -4.60
N TRP A 43 6.60 7.50 -4.53
CA TRP A 43 7.49 7.58 -3.37
C TRP A 43 6.78 8.17 -2.15
N LEU A 44 5.87 9.14 -2.33
CA LEU A 44 5.03 9.68 -1.25
C LEU A 44 4.06 8.62 -0.74
N GLY A 45 3.43 7.87 -1.65
CA GLY A 45 2.54 6.76 -1.28
C GLY A 45 3.28 5.67 -0.52
N TRP A 46 4.50 5.33 -0.93
CA TRP A 46 5.33 4.36 -0.21
C TRP A 46 5.74 4.86 1.18
N LEU A 47 6.13 6.13 1.32
CA LEU A 47 6.45 6.72 2.62
C LEU A 47 5.23 6.76 3.54
N GLY A 48 4.05 7.11 3.00
CA GLY A 48 2.80 7.05 3.73
C GLY A 48 2.43 5.63 4.15
N ALA A 49 2.70 4.62 3.31
CA ALA A 49 2.47 3.22 3.64
C ALA A 49 3.37 2.75 4.79
N LEU A 50 4.63 3.19 4.84
CA LEU A 50 5.50 2.92 5.99
C LEU A 50 4.92 3.45 7.30
N LEU A 51 4.41 4.69 7.27
CA LEU A 51 3.76 5.29 8.43
C LEU A 51 2.49 4.52 8.83
N ALA A 52 1.64 4.18 7.86
CA ALA A 52 0.42 3.41 8.10
C ALA A 52 0.74 2.04 8.71
N VAL A 53 1.76 1.33 8.22
CA VAL A 53 2.20 0.04 8.78
C VAL A 53 2.73 0.21 10.20
N ALA A 54 3.56 1.23 10.47
CA ALA A 54 4.06 1.49 11.83
C ALA A 54 2.93 1.74 12.83
N LEU A 55 1.92 2.53 12.44
CA LEU A 55 0.73 2.79 13.25
C LEU A 55 -0.16 1.54 13.39
N GLY A 56 -0.26 0.71 12.35
CA GLY A 56 -0.97 -0.57 12.38
C GLY A 56 -0.34 -1.57 13.35
N VAL A 57 0.99 -1.69 13.35
CA VAL A 57 1.72 -2.53 14.31
C VAL A 57 1.49 -2.04 15.73
N PHE A 58 1.50 -0.73 15.94
CA PHE A 58 1.26 -0.14 17.25
C PHE A 58 -0.16 -0.38 17.77
N ASP A 59 -1.18 -0.20 16.91
CA ASP A 59 -2.58 -0.50 17.23
C ASP A 59 -2.76 -2.00 17.52
N ALA A 60 -2.14 -2.88 16.72
CA ALA A 60 -2.18 -4.33 16.89
C ALA A 60 -1.49 -4.79 18.19
N ALA A 61 -0.30 -4.26 18.50
CA ALA A 61 0.43 -4.61 19.72
C ALA A 61 -0.38 -4.26 20.97
N ARG A 62 -1.03 -3.09 20.99
CA ARG A 62 -1.92 -2.69 22.10
C ARG A 62 -3.11 -3.61 22.26
N PHE A 63 -3.73 -4.00 21.15
CA PHE A 63 -4.85 -4.92 21.16
C PHE A 63 -4.46 -6.30 21.70
N VAL A 64 -3.33 -6.86 21.22
CA VAL A 64 -2.84 -8.18 21.63
C VAL A 64 -2.36 -8.20 23.08
N LEU A 65 -1.69 -7.14 23.55
CA LEU A 65 -1.23 -7.05 24.93
C LEU A 65 -2.34 -6.73 25.94
N GLY A 66 -3.42 -6.09 25.49
CA GLY A 66 -4.52 -5.64 26.35
C GLY A 66 -5.69 -6.61 26.48
N ALA A 67 -5.80 -7.62 25.61
CA ALA A 67 -6.95 -8.52 25.56
C ALA A 67 -6.55 -9.99 25.39
N GLY A 68 -7.37 -10.91 25.90
CA GLY A 68 -7.32 -12.32 25.53
C GLY A 68 -7.81 -12.51 24.10
N VAL A 69 -6.93 -12.30 23.13
CA VAL A 69 -7.26 -12.37 21.70
C VAL A 69 -7.41 -13.83 21.26
N SER A 70 -8.52 -14.15 20.57
CA SER A 70 -8.70 -15.49 20.00
C SER A 70 -7.66 -15.77 18.91
N GLY A 71 -7.22 -17.03 18.78
CA GLY A 71 -6.28 -17.42 17.73
C GLY A 71 -6.79 -17.10 16.31
N SER A 72 -8.12 -17.17 16.10
CA SER A 72 -8.74 -16.81 14.82
C SER A 72 -8.59 -15.32 14.49
N THR A 73 -8.78 -14.44 15.47
CA THR A 73 -8.60 -12.98 15.31
C THR A 73 -7.14 -12.64 15.01
N LEU A 74 -6.21 -13.29 15.72
CA LEU A 74 -4.78 -13.08 15.50
C LEU A 74 -4.36 -13.52 14.08
N ALA A 75 -4.93 -14.60 13.55
CA ALA A 75 -4.66 -15.03 12.18
C ALA A 75 -5.06 -13.98 11.14
N TRP A 76 -6.23 -13.34 11.30
CA TRP A 76 -6.66 -12.25 10.40
C TRP A 76 -5.77 -11.01 10.50
N VAL A 77 -5.37 -10.62 11.73
CA VAL A 77 -4.42 -9.51 11.94
C VAL A 77 -3.08 -9.81 11.27
N ASN A 78 -2.55 -11.02 11.42
CA ASN A 78 -1.30 -11.43 10.80
C ASN A 78 -1.41 -11.50 9.27
N ALA A 79 -2.54 -11.96 8.72
CA ALA A 79 -2.77 -11.97 7.29
C ALA A 79 -2.76 -10.55 6.70
N HIS A 80 -3.46 -9.61 7.33
CA HIS A 80 -3.44 -8.20 6.94
C HIS A 80 -2.02 -7.61 7.05
N ALA A 81 -1.32 -7.84 8.17
CA ALA A 81 0.05 -7.37 8.35
C ALA A 81 1.02 -7.93 7.30
N LEU A 82 0.88 -9.21 6.93
CA LEU A 82 1.70 -9.85 5.90
C LEU A 82 1.49 -9.22 4.53
N VAL A 83 0.23 -8.96 4.14
CA VAL A 83 -0.08 -8.30 2.87
C VAL A 83 0.43 -6.85 2.88
N GLY A 84 0.26 -6.12 3.98
CA GLY A 84 0.87 -4.79 4.18
C GLY A 84 2.40 -4.77 4.02
N ALA A 85 3.10 -5.76 4.58
CA ALA A 85 4.54 -5.92 4.39
C ALA A 85 4.91 -6.23 2.93
N ALA A 86 4.13 -7.07 2.26
CA ALA A 86 4.32 -7.37 0.84
C ALA A 86 4.16 -6.12 -0.04
N ILE A 87 3.17 -5.26 0.25
CA ILE A 87 2.96 -3.96 -0.40
C ILE A 87 4.22 -3.09 -0.28
N LEU A 88 4.77 -2.97 0.94
CA LEU A 88 5.99 -2.18 1.18
C LEU A 88 7.17 -2.67 0.33
N VAL A 89 7.37 -3.99 0.26
CA VAL A 89 8.45 -4.58 -0.53
C VAL A 89 8.25 -4.35 -2.03
N VAL A 90 7.04 -4.62 -2.54
CA VAL A 90 6.73 -4.49 -3.97
C VAL A 90 6.88 -3.05 -4.44
N TYR A 91 6.32 -2.08 -3.70
CA TYR A 91 6.43 -0.67 -4.06
C TYR A 91 7.83 -0.10 -3.81
N TRP A 92 8.57 -0.59 -2.82
CA TRP A 92 10.00 -0.26 -2.67
C TRP A 92 10.78 -0.71 -3.90
N GLN A 93 10.57 -1.94 -4.38
CA GLN A 93 11.23 -2.42 -5.60
C GLN A 93 10.86 -1.57 -6.83
N ALA A 94 9.57 -1.24 -7.00
CA ALA A 94 9.10 -0.39 -8.09
C ALA A 94 9.73 1.02 -8.04
N TRP A 95 9.86 1.60 -6.85
CA TRP A 95 10.54 2.87 -6.64
C TRP A 95 12.04 2.79 -6.94
N GLN A 96 12.72 1.74 -6.49
CA GLN A 96 14.15 1.55 -6.79
C GLN A 96 14.41 1.40 -8.29
N MET A 97 13.51 0.74 -9.03
CA MET A 97 13.60 0.64 -10.49
C MET A 97 13.53 2.03 -11.15
N ARG A 98 12.55 2.85 -10.77
CA ARG A 98 12.43 4.25 -11.25
C ARG A 98 13.64 5.11 -10.87
N ARG A 99 14.13 4.96 -9.65
CA ARG A 99 15.29 5.74 -9.16
C ARG A 99 16.57 5.41 -9.93
N ARG A 100 16.80 4.13 -10.25
CA ARG A 100 17.99 3.68 -11.00
C ARG A 100 17.88 3.92 -12.50
N ALA A 101 16.67 3.92 -13.05
CA ALA A 101 16.39 4.16 -14.45
C ALA A 101 15.20 5.12 -14.61
N PRO A 102 15.41 6.45 -14.57
CA PRO A 102 14.33 7.42 -14.70
C PRO A 102 13.53 7.28 -16.01
N GLY A 103 14.19 6.85 -17.10
CA GLY A 103 13.56 6.56 -18.40
C GLY A 103 12.93 5.18 -18.53
N ILE A 104 12.74 4.41 -17.44
CA ILE A 104 12.30 3.00 -17.51
C ILE A 104 10.99 2.78 -18.28
N LEU A 105 10.10 3.79 -18.32
CA LEU A 105 8.83 3.69 -19.03
C LEU A 105 8.96 3.86 -20.55
N ASP A 106 10.06 4.44 -21.02
CA ASP A 106 10.34 4.70 -22.44
C ASP A 106 10.94 3.46 -23.13
N ASP A 107 11.55 2.57 -22.35
CA ASP A 107 12.08 1.29 -22.80
C ASP A 107 11.00 0.19 -22.74
N LEU A 108 10.66 -0.38 -23.90
CA LEU A 108 9.63 -1.42 -24.04
C LEU A 108 9.92 -2.70 -23.26
N GLN A 109 11.18 -3.09 -23.11
CA GLN A 109 11.57 -4.30 -22.39
C GLN A 109 11.67 -4.02 -20.90
N ALA A 110 12.37 -2.94 -20.52
CA ALA A 110 12.58 -2.59 -19.11
C ALA A 110 11.25 -2.22 -18.40
N ARG A 111 10.31 -1.56 -19.11
CA ARG A 111 9.02 -1.17 -18.52
C ARG A 111 8.16 -2.36 -18.08
N ARG A 112 8.29 -3.53 -18.72
CA ARG A 112 7.47 -4.72 -18.38
C ARG A 112 7.64 -5.11 -16.91
N GLY A 113 8.89 -5.18 -16.44
CA GLY A 113 9.19 -5.52 -15.05
C GLY A 113 8.65 -4.50 -14.06
N TYR A 114 8.60 -3.22 -14.44
CA TYR A 114 8.00 -2.16 -13.62
C TYR A 114 6.47 -2.29 -13.57
N LEU A 115 5.83 -2.47 -14.73
CA LEU A 115 4.38 -2.60 -14.84
C LEU A 115 3.84 -3.84 -14.12
N VAL A 116 4.57 -4.96 -14.15
CA VAL A 116 4.21 -6.16 -13.37
C VAL A 116 4.18 -5.86 -11.87
N ARG A 117 5.17 -5.11 -11.35
CA ARG A 117 5.21 -4.71 -9.93
C ARG A 117 4.09 -3.74 -9.58
N LEU A 118 3.75 -2.80 -10.47
CA LEU A 118 2.58 -1.95 -10.27
C LEU A 118 1.27 -2.74 -10.24
N GLY A 119 1.07 -3.64 -11.21
CA GLY A 119 -0.11 -4.50 -11.25
C GLY A 119 -0.24 -5.37 -9.99
N LEU A 120 0.87 -5.99 -9.56
CA LEU A 120 0.92 -6.74 -8.31
C LEU A 120 0.64 -5.85 -7.10
N GLY A 121 1.25 -4.66 -7.04
CA GLY A 121 1.04 -3.69 -5.97
C GLY A 121 -0.42 -3.26 -5.86
N VAL A 122 -1.10 -3.01 -6.99
CA VAL A 122 -2.54 -2.69 -7.01
C VAL A 122 -3.38 -3.87 -6.52
N ALA A 123 -3.10 -5.09 -6.99
CA ALA A 123 -3.81 -6.28 -6.53
C ALA A 123 -3.66 -6.50 -5.02
N LEU A 124 -2.45 -6.31 -4.49
CA LEU A 124 -2.19 -6.39 -3.06
C LEU A 124 -2.92 -5.27 -2.28
N LEU A 125 -2.95 -4.03 -2.77
CA LEU A 125 -3.69 -2.94 -2.14
C LEU A 125 -5.19 -3.24 -2.04
N VAL A 126 -5.79 -3.82 -3.09
CA VAL A 126 -7.20 -4.21 -3.09
C VAL A 126 -7.46 -5.32 -2.06
N LEU A 127 -6.60 -6.34 -2.05
CA LEU A 127 -6.67 -7.44 -1.08
C LEU A 127 -6.54 -6.93 0.36
N ASP A 128 -5.53 -6.09 0.61
CA ASP A 128 -5.23 -5.55 1.93
C ASP A 128 -6.33 -4.62 2.43
N GLY A 129 -6.87 -3.77 1.55
CA GLY A 129 -8.01 -2.93 1.87
C GLY A 129 -9.26 -3.74 2.24
N TRP A 130 -9.50 -4.85 1.55
CA TRP A 130 -10.58 -5.78 1.91
C TRP A 130 -10.33 -6.47 3.26
N LEU A 131 -9.11 -6.95 3.51
CA LEU A 131 -8.71 -7.54 4.79
C LEU A 131 -8.88 -6.56 5.95
N GLY A 132 -8.39 -5.33 5.80
CA GLY A 132 -8.57 -4.25 6.77
C GLY A 132 -10.04 -3.93 7.02
N GLY A 133 -10.86 -3.88 5.96
CA GLY A 133 -12.32 -3.75 6.08
C GLY A 133 -12.94 -4.90 6.89
N HIS A 134 -12.53 -6.14 6.65
CA HIS A 134 -13.01 -7.29 7.43
C HIS A 134 -12.65 -7.19 8.92
N LEU A 135 -11.42 -6.77 9.24
CA LEU A 135 -11.00 -6.53 10.63
C LEU A 135 -11.91 -5.51 11.33
N VAL A 136 -12.20 -4.38 10.65
CA VAL A 136 -13.02 -3.30 11.22
C VAL A 136 -14.50 -3.70 11.33
N TYR A 137 -15.10 -4.16 10.23
CA TYR A 137 -16.55 -4.36 10.15
C TYR A 137 -17.02 -5.69 10.71
N SER A 138 -16.20 -6.74 10.67
CA SER A 138 -16.59 -8.08 11.15
C SER A 138 -16.02 -8.39 12.53
N LEU A 139 -14.74 -8.05 12.77
CA LEU A 139 -14.07 -8.35 14.04
C LEU A 139 -14.07 -7.17 15.03
N ARG A 140 -14.64 -6.02 14.64
CA ARG A 140 -14.73 -4.79 15.45
C ARG A 140 -13.36 -4.27 15.94
N LEU A 141 -12.29 -4.63 15.23
CA LEU A 141 -10.93 -4.14 15.50
C LEU A 141 -10.79 -2.70 15.01
N GLY A 142 -10.28 -1.81 15.86
CA GLY A 142 -10.11 -0.41 15.49
C GLY A 142 -11.45 0.32 15.32
N VAL A 143 -12.38 0.10 16.25
CA VAL A 143 -13.61 0.90 16.39
C VAL A 143 -13.60 1.49 17.81
N ALA A 144 -13.84 2.79 17.95
CA ALA A 144 -14.02 3.39 19.27
C ALA A 144 -15.35 2.88 19.87
N PRO A 145 -15.43 2.66 21.20
CA PRO A 145 -16.67 2.25 21.86
C PRO A 145 -17.78 3.28 21.69
#